data_AF-A0A967TLG8-F1
#
_entry.id   AF-A0A967TLG8-F1
#
_cell.length_a   1.000
_cell.length_b   1.000
_cell.length_c   1.000
_cell.angle_alpha   90.00
_cell.angle_beta   90.00
_cell.angle_gamma   90.00
#
_symmetry.space_group_name_H-M   'P 1'
#
loop_
_entity.id
_entity.type
_entity.pdbx_description
1 polymer ?
#
loop_
_entity_poly.entity_id
_entity_poly.type
_entity_poly.pdbx_seq_one_letter_code
_entity_poly.pdbx_strand_id
1 'polypeptide(L)' 'CISKAGVVAMTRVLARALAPRIRVNAVAPGPVLPPDELDRAGREELAATTALRRLGAPSDI' A
#
# COMPACT_ATOMS: atom_id res chain seq x y z
N CYS A 1 -8.78 -2.52 8.20
CA CYS A 1 -9.84 -1.49 8.14
C CYS A 1 -10.89 -1.85 7.09
N ILE A 2 -12.18 -1.63 7.37
CA ILE A 2 -13.31 -1.94 6.47
C ILE A 2 -13.19 -1.21 5.12
N SER A 3 -12.79 0.06 5.14
CA SER A 3 -12.67 0.89 3.93
C SER A 3 -11.72 0.29 2.88
N LYS A 4 -10.54 -0.21 3.28
CA LYS A 4 -9.56 -0.80 2.37
C LYS A 4 -9.98 -2.17 1.84
N ALA A 5 -10.69 -2.98 2.64
CA ALA A 5 -11.31 -4.20 2.15
C ALA A 5 -12.36 -3.88 1.06
N GLY A 6 -13.11 -2.79 1.23
CA GLY A 6 -14.00 -2.25 0.21
C GLY A 6 -13.27 -1.90 -1.09
N VAL A 7 -12.12 -1.24 -1.03
CA VAL A 7 -11.30 -0.93 -2.22
C VAL A 7 -10.88 -2.20 -2.97
N VAL A 8 -10.45 -3.25 -2.26
CA VAL A 8 -10.09 -4.54 -2.88
C VAL A 8 -11.30 -5.18 -3.57
N ALA A 9 -12.46 -5.20 -2.91
CA ALA A 9 -13.68 -5.73 -3.48
C ALA A 9 -14.13 -4.95 -4.71
N MET A 10 -14.17 -3.61 -4.63
CA MET A 10 -14.52 -2.74 -5.74
C MET A 10 -13.57 -2.90 -6.92
N THR A 11 -12.26 -3.03 -6.68
CA THR A 11 -11.27 -3.27 -7.75
C THR A 11 -11.64 -4.49 -8.58
N ARG A 12 -12.02 -5.60 -7.93
CA ARG A 12 -12.43 -6.85 -8.60
C ARG A 12 -13.76 -6.69 -9.36
N VAL A 13 -14.75 -6.04 -8.75
CA VAL A 13 -16.06 -5.81 -9.38
C VAL A 13 -15.93 -4.90 -10.61
N LEU A 14 -15.21 -3.79 -10.48
CA LEU A 14 -14.98 -2.84 -11.57
C LEU A 14 -14.16 -3.46 -12.71
N ALA A 15 -13.15 -4.29 -12.40
CA ALA A 15 -12.40 -5.01 -13.42
C ALA A 15 -13.31 -5.87 -14.30
N ARG A 16 -14.31 -6.55 -13.71
CA ARG A 16 -15.28 -7.35 -14.47
C ARG A 16 -16.27 -6.48 -15.24
N ALA A 17 -16.74 -5.39 -14.63
CA ALA A 17 -17.77 -4.53 -15.21
C ALA A 17 -17.26 -3.74 -16.43
N LEU A 18 -15.97 -3.40 -16.47
CA LEU A 18 -15.38 -2.56 -17.52
C LEU A 18 -14.57 -3.35 -18.57
N ALA A 19 -14.50 -4.67 -18.42
CA ALA A 19 -13.84 -5.56 -19.38
C ALA A 19 -14.60 -5.60 -20.73
N PRO A 20 -13.91 -5.88 -21.85
CA PRO A 20 -12.46 -6.09 -21.99
C PRO A 20 -11.66 -4.78 -22.15
N ARG A 21 -12.35 -3.65 -22.33
CA ARG A 21 -11.72 -2.38 -22.73
C ARG A 21 -10.84 -1.77 -21.64
N ILE A 22 -11.22 -1.94 -20.37
CA ILE A 22 -10.53 -1.32 -19.24
C ILE A 22 -10.15 -2.40 -18.22
N ARG A 23 -8.89 -2.38 -17.79
CA ARG A 23 -8.38 -3.17 -16.66
C ARG A 23 -8.37 -2.31 -15.41
N VAL A 24 -8.70 -2.90 -14.26
CA VAL A 24 -8.67 -2.21 -12.96
C VAL A 24 -7.77 -3.00 -12.02
N ASN A 25 -6.78 -2.33 -11.43
CA ASN A 25 -5.83 -2.90 -10.46
C ASN A 25 -5.72 -1.96 -9.26
N ALA A 26 -5.18 -2.48 -8.15
CA ALA A 26 -4.87 -1.69 -6.97
C ALA A 26 -3.48 -2.07 -6.45
N VAL A 27 -2.76 -1.07 -5.92
CA VAL A 27 -1.51 -1.26 -5.18
C VAL A 27 -1.81 -1.08 -3.70
N ALA A 28 -1.24 -1.94 -2.85
CA ALA A 28 -1.33 -1.86 -1.40
C ALA A 28 0.07 -1.57 -0.83
N PRO A 29 0.46 -0.29 -0.68
CA PRO A 29 1.76 0.08 -0.14
C PRO A 29 1.92 -0.38 1.31
N GLY A 30 3.13 -0.81 1.64
CA GLY A 30 3.57 -0.92 3.04
C GLY A 30 3.94 0.46 3.62
N PRO A 31 4.68 0.50 4.73
CA PRO A 31 5.22 1.74 5.27
C PRO A 31 6.20 2.39 4.27
N VAL A 32 5.89 3.60 3.80
CA VAL A 32 6.72 4.36 2.84
C VAL A 32 7.18 5.68 3.45
N LEU A 33 6.23 6.57 3.75
CA LEU A 33 6.49 7.86 4.37
C LEU A 33 5.97 7.84 5.82
N PRO A 34 6.85 7.70 6.82
CA PRO A 34 6.46 7.80 8.23
C PRO A 34 6.13 9.26 8.60
N PRO A 35 5.38 9.49 9.69
CA PRO A 35 5.13 10.83 10.22
C PRO A 35 6.44 11.57 10.54
N ASP A 36 6.41 12.91 10.47
CA ASP A 36 7.58 13.75 10.71
C ASP A 36 8.05 13.69 12.17
N GLU A 37 7.13 13.40 13.10
CA GLU A 37 7.40 13.24 14.52
C GLU A 37 8.11 11.92 14.86
N LEU A 38 8.17 10.98 13.91
CA LEU A 38 8.85 9.71 14.12
C LEU A 38 10.37 9.90 14.01
N ASP A 39 11.04 9.76 15.15
CA ASP A 39 12.48 9.85 15.26
C ASP A 39 13.20 8.70 14.54
N ARG A 40 14.54 8.76 14.51
CA ARG A 40 15.35 7.78 13.80
C ARG A 40 15.18 6.36 14.36
N ALA A 41 15.08 6.21 15.68
CA ALA A 41 14.89 4.92 16.32
C ALA A 41 13.53 4.30 15.94
N GLY A 42 12.45 5.09 15.99
CA GLY A 42 11.11 4.66 15.58
C GLY A 42 11.04 4.30 14.09
N ARG A 43 11.77 5.01 13.23
CA ARG A 43 11.88 4.66 11.80
C ARG A 43 12.59 3.32 11.59
N GLU A 44 13.66 3.07 12.35
CA GLU A 44 14.41 1.80 12.30
C GLU A 44 13.56 0.63 12.83
N GLU A 45 12.82 0.84 13.92
CA GLU A 45 11.89 -0.16 14.45
C GLU A 45 10.77 -0.47 13.44
N LEU A 46 10.16 0.55 12.84
CA LEU A 46 9.14 0.37 11.81
C LEU A 46 9.70 -0.39 10.60
N ALA A 47 10.91 -0.05 10.15
CA ALA A 47 11.58 -0.76 9.07
C ALA A 47 11.79 -2.24 9.42
N ALA A 48 12.19 -2.55 10.67
CA ALA A 48 12.42 -3.91 11.16
C ALA A 48 11.16 -4.78 11.17
N THR A 49 9.96 -4.18 11.21
CA THR A 49 8.68 -4.94 11.08
C THR A 49 8.41 -5.45 9.66
N THR A 50 9.07 -4.88 8.65
CA THR A 50 8.92 -5.29 7.26
C THR A 50 9.84 -6.46 6.92
N ALA A 51 9.42 -7.36 6.03
CA ALA A 51 10.23 -8.51 5.62
C ALA A 51 11.57 -8.11 4.98
N LEU A 52 11.60 -6.98 4.25
CA LEU A 52 12.81 -6.45 3.61
C LEU A 52 13.65 -5.57 4.55
N ARG A 53 13.24 -5.39 5.81
CA ARG A 53 13.91 -4.55 6.82
C ARG A 53 14.20 -3.13 6.34
N ARG A 54 13.33 -2.58 5.50
CA ARG A 54 13.42 -1.22 4.96
C ARG A 54 12.04 -0.61 4.79
N LEU A 55 11.96 0.71 4.91
CA LEU A 55 10.79 1.45 4.44
C LEU A 55 10.77 1.45 2.91
N GLY A 56 9.58 1.54 2.33
CA GLY A 56 9.43 1.79 0.90
C GLY A 56 9.82 3.22 0.55
N ALA A 57 10.13 3.45 -0.72
CA ALA A 57 10.34 4.77 -1.29
C ALA A 57 9.21 5.10 -2.29
N PRO A 58 8.94 6.37 -2.59
CA PRO A 58 8.00 6.74 -3.65
C PRO A 58 8.30 6.10 -5.01
N SER A 59 9.57 5.77 -5.28
CA SER A 59 9.99 5.08 -6.51
C SER A 59 9.69 3.58 -6.55
N ASP A 60 9.26 2.96 -5.43
CA ASP A 60 8.89 1.54 -5.37
C ASP A 60 7.44 1.29 -5.87
N ILE A 61 6.69 2.34 -6.21
CA ILE A 61 5.28 2.30 -6.66
C ILE A 61 5.18 2.94 -8.05
#